data_AF-A0A2S9QGM2-F1
#
_entry.id   AF-A0A2S9QGM2-F1
#
_cell.length_a   1.000
_cell.length_b   1.000
_cell.length_c   1.000
_cell.angle_alpha   90.00
_cell.angle_beta   90.00
_cell.angle_gamma   90.00
#
_symmetry.space_group_name_H-M   'P 1'
#
loop_
_entity.id
_entity.type
_entity.pdbx_description
1 polymer ?
#
loop_
_entity_poly.entity_id
_entity_poly.type
_entity_poly.pdbx_seq_one_letter_code
_entity_poly.pdbx_strand_id
1 'polypeptide(L)'
;MSKETMFTLKLEPELRNAFMAEAEAAHRPASQVVRELMREFIERQQQAREHDAWFRSEVAQAMREADDPSVARISQDEVSNNWRRQRAQLVERAGGKSR
;
A
#
# COMPACT_ATOMS: atom_id res chain seq x y z
N MET A 1 -0.82 -28.65 -17.04
CA MET A 1 -1.07 -29.36 -15.77
C MET A 1 -0.13 -28.80 -14.73
N SER A 2 -0.56 -27.81 -13.94
CA SER A 2 0.24 -27.23 -12.86
C SER A 2 0.41 -28.27 -11.76
N LYS A 3 1.66 -28.64 -11.45
CA LYS A 3 1.98 -29.60 -10.39
C LYS A 3 1.56 -29.00 -9.05
N GLU A 4 0.61 -29.63 -8.37
CA GLU A 4 0.33 -29.35 -6.97
C GLU A 4 1.60 -29.63 -6.15
N THR A 5 2.00 -28.65 -5.34
CA THR A 5 3.18 -28.75 -4.47
C THR A 5 2.69 -28.82 -3.02
N MET A 6 3.11 -29.84 -2.28
CA MET A 6 2.76 -29.98 -0.87
C MET A 6 3.62 -29.05 -0.01
N PHE A 7 2.99 -28.30 0.89
CA PHE A 7 3.67 -27.47 1.88
C PHE A 7 3.41 -28.02 3.28
N THR A 8 4.44 -28.54 3.93
CA THR A 8 4.36 -29.05 5.30
C THR A 8 4.89 -28.01 6.28
N LEU A 9 4.05 -27.58 7.22
CA LEU A 9 4.40 -26.62 8.26
C LEU A 9 4.34 -27.30 9.63
N LYS A 10 5.27 -26.95 10.52
CA LYS A 10 5.18 -27.29 11.93
C LYS A 10 4.41 -26.19 12.65
N LEU A 11 3.35 -26.58 13.35
CA LEU A 11 2.47 -25.69 14.10
C LEU A 11 2.37 -26.20 15.53
N GLU A 12 2.25 -25.27 16.47
CA GLU A 12 1.83 -25.61 17.83
C GLU A 12 0.44 -26.27 17.79
N PRO A 13 0.21 -27.37 18.53
CA PRO A 13 -1.06 -28.10 18.49
C PRO A 13 -2.28 -27.21 18.78
N GLU A 14 -2.14 -26.29 19.73
CA GLU A 14 -3.18 -25.35 20.15
C GLU A 14 -3.56 -24.40 19.01
N LEU A 15 -2.55 -23.84 18.33
CA LEU A 15 -2.75 -22.96 17.17
C LEU A 15 -3.42 -23.70 16.01
N ARG A 16 -2.99 -24.93 15.73
CA ARG A 16 -3.61 -25.77 14.70
C ARG A 16 -5.09 -26.00 15.02
N ASN A 17 -5.41 -26.38 16.24
CA ASN A 17 -6.78 -26.70 16.63
C ASN A 17 -7.69 -25.47 16.56
N ALA A 18 -7.21 -24.32 17.05
CA ALA A 18 -7.95 -23.05 16.96
C ALA A 18 -8.20 -22.65 15.50
N PHE A 19 -7.18 -22.75 14.64
CA PHE A 19 -7.32 -22.41 13.22
C PHE A 19 -8.33 -23.33 12.51
N MET A 20 -8.30 -24.63 12.77
CA MET A 20 -9.24 -25.58 12.19
C MET A 20 -10.69 -25.30 12.65
N ALA A 21 -10.90 -25.03 13.95
CA ALA A 21 -12.21 -24.72 14.49
C ALA A 21 -12.82 -23.46 13.85
N GLU A 22 -12.04 -22.40 13.70
CA GLU A 22 -12.50 -21.16 13.05
C GLU A 22 -12.74 -21.34 11.54
N ALA A 23 -11.90 -22.12 10.85
CA ALA A 23 -12.09 -22.44 9.44
C ALA A 23 -13.39 -23.24 9.23
N GLU A 24 -13.68 -24.21 10.10
CA GLU A 24 -14.93 -24.98 10.10
C GLU A 24 -16.15 -24.10 10.39
N ALA A 25 -16.07 -23.24 11.41
CA ALA A 25 -17.15 -22.29 11.74
C ALA A 25 -17.43 -21.32 10.58
N ALA A 26 -16.39 -20.91 9.86
CA ALA A 26 -16.50 -20.11 8.65
C ALA A 26 -16.95 -20.91 7.42
N HIS A 27 -17.09 -22.23 7.52
CA HIS A 27 -17.41 -23.16 6.42
C HIS A 27 -16.41 -23.07 5.26
N ARG A 28 -15.14 -22.83 5.57
CA ARG A 28 -14.07 -22.64 4.59
C ARG A 28 -12.98 -23.70 4.77
N PRO A 29 -12.46 -24.29 3.68
CA PRO A 29 -11.31 -25.18 3.79
C PRO A 29 -10.10 -24.44 4.37
N ALA A 30 -9.47 -25.01 5.39
CA ALA A 30 -8.25 -24.47 6.01
C ALA A 30 -7.15 -24.15 4.98
N SER A 31 -6.98 -25.01 3.97
CA SER A 31 -6.02 -24.80 2.87
C SER A 31 -6.37 -23.63 1.96
N GLN A 32 -7.65 -23.27 1.83
CA GLN A 32 -8.05 -22.06 1.12
C GLN A 32 -7.65 -20.82 1.92
N VAL A 33 -7.96 -20.79 3.21
CA VAL A 33 -7.61 -19.67 4.10
C VAL A 33 -6.10 -19.44 4.10
N VAL A 34 -5.29 -20.50 4.25
CA VAL A 34 -3.82 -20.39 4.20
C VAL A 34 -3.34 -19.80 2.86
N ARG A 35 -3.92 -20.23 1.72
CA ARG A 35 -3.54 -19.72 0.40
C ARG A 35 -3.86 -18.23 0.24
N GLU A 36 -4.99 -17.77 0.77
CA GLU A 36 -5.34 -16.35 0.75
C GLU A 36 -4.39 -15.54 1.63
N LEU A 37 -4.14 -15.99 2.87
CA LEU A 37 -3.18 -15.34 3.77
C LEU A 37 -1.77 -15.25 3.17
N MET A 38 -1.33 -16.29 2.45
CA MET A 38 -0.06 -16.29 1.74
C MET A 38 -0.03 -15.26 0.61
N ARG A 39 -1.10 -15.14 -0.18
CA ARG A 39 -1.18 -14.14 -1.27
C ARG A 39 -1.16 -12.73 -0.71
N GLU A 40 -1.97 -12.45 0.31
CA GLU A 40 -1.97 -11.16 0.97
C GLU A 40 -0.62 -10.82 1.58
N PHE A 41 0.05 -11.79 2.22
CA PHE A 41 1.39 -11.59 2.74
C PHE A 41 2.37 -11.20 1.63
N ILE A 42 2.34 -11.92 0.50
CA ILE A 42 3.20 -11.62 -0.65
C ILE A 42 2.92 -10.21 -1.19
N GLU A 43 1.65 -9.85 -1.39
CA GLU A 43 1.25 -8.53 -1.88
C GLU A 43 1.72 -7.41 -0.94
N ARG A 44 1.46 -7.54 0.37
CA ARG A 44 1.93 -6.57 1.38
C ARG A 44 3.45 -6.41 1.34
N GLN A 45 4.20 -7.50 1.21
CA GLN A 45 5.66 -7.44 1.16
C GLN A 45 6.18 -6.81 -0.14
N GLN A 46 5.51 -7.04 -1.27
CA GLN A 46 5.87 -6.39 -2.54
C GLN A 46 5.61 -4.89 -2.47
N GLN A 47 4.41 -4.49 -2.05
CA GLN A 47 4.04 -3.07 -1.90
C GLN A 47 4.98 -2.34 -0.95
N ALA A 48 5.35 -2.96 0.18
CA ALA A 48 6.30 -2.35 1.12
C ALA A 48 7.68 -2.11 0.50
N ARG A 49 8.19 -3.08 -0.28
CA ARG A 49 9.48 -2.95 -0.97
C ARG A 49 9.43 -1.91 -2.10
N GLU A 50 8.35 -1.91 -2.88
CA GLU A 50 8.14 -0.95 -3.95
C GLU A 50 8.02 0.47 -3.40
N HIS A 51 7.26 0.65 -2.32
CA HIS A 51 7.13 1.93 -1.63
C HIS A 51 8.47 2.42 -1.08
N ASP A 52 9.24 1.56 -0.40
CA ASP A 52 10.58 1.95 0.11
C ASP A 52 11.54 2.32 -1.03
N ALA A 53 11.55 1.56 -2.13
CA ALA A 53 12.38 1.86 -3.30
C ALA A 53 11.99 3.19 -3.95
N TRP A 54 10.69 3.41 -4.17
CA TRP A 54 10.16 4.68 -4.68
C TRP A 54 10.51 5.84 -3.74
N PHE A 55 10.23 5.71 -2.44
CA PHE A 55 10.48 6.76 -1.45
C PHE A 55 11.96 7.17 -1.40
N ARG A 56 12.88 6.20 -1.44
CA ARG A 56 14.32 6.49 -1.49
C ARG A 56 14.73 7.22 -2.77
N SER A 57 14.11 6.89 -3.91
CA SER A 57 14.35 7.58 -5.18
C SER A 57 13.89 9.04 -5.12
N GLU A 58 12.68 9.30 -4.61
CA GLU A 58 12.13 10.65 -4.44
C GLU A 58 12.99 11.48 -3.49
N VAL A 59 13.40 10.91 -2.35
CA VAL A 59 14.30 11.59 -1.39
C VAL A 59 15.64 11.91 -2.05
N ALA A 60 16.24 10.96 -2.76
CA ALA A 60 17.51 11.19 -3.43
C ALA A 60 17.40 12.28 -4.51
N GLN A 61 16.27 12.35 -5.22
CA GLN A 61 16.00 13.42 -6.17
C GLN A 61 15.84 14.78 -5.47
N ALA A 62 15.01 14.85 -4.43
CA ALA A 62 14.78 16.08 -3.68
C ALA A 62 16.08 16.64 -3.09
N MET A 63 16.96 15.77 -2.58
CA MET A 63 18.28 16.18 -2.09
C MET A 63 19.16 16.77 -3.21
N ARG A 64 19.20 16.12 -4.39
CA ARG A 64 19.93 16.66 -5.55
C ARG A 64 19.40 18.02 -5.98
N GLU A 65 18.08 18.19 -6.03
CA GLU A 65 17.44 19.46 -6.40
C GLU A 65 17.68 20.55 -5.35
N ALA A 66 17.69 20.21 -4.06
CA ALA A 66 17.96 21.16 -2.99
C ALA A 66 19.40 21.71 -3.05
N ASP A 67 20.35 20.83 -3.39
CA ASP A 67 21.77 21.15 -3.52
C ASP A 67 22.11 21.88 -4.84
N ASP A 68 21.25 21.80 -5.86
CA ASP A 68 21.43 22.47 -7.14
C ASP A 68 20.94 23.93 -7.09
N PRO A 69 21.85 24.94 -7.15
CA PRO A 69 21.46 26.34 -7.12
C PRO A 69 20.72 26.82 -8.38
N SER A 70 20.73 26.03 -9.46
CA SER A 70 20.00 26.35 -10.70
C SER A 70 18.51 26.00 -10.61
N VAL A 71 18.10 25.19 -9.62
CA VAL A 71 16.71 24.87 -9.38
C VAL A 71 15.99 26.08 -8.76
N ALA A 72 14.95 26.55 -9.44
CA ALA A 72 14.16 27.69 -9.00
C ALA A 72 13.45 27.38 -7.68
N ARG A 73 13.76 28.16 -6.64
CA ARG A 73 13.12 28.03 -5.32
C ARG A 73 11.83 28.83 -5.28
N ILE A 74 10.77 28.21 -4.78
CA ILE A 74 9.47 28.83 -4.61
C ILE A 74 9.30 29.25 -3.14
N SER A 75 8.77 30.44 -2.90
CA SER A 75 8.50 30.91 -1.54
C SER A 75 7.31 30.17 -0.92
N GLN A 76 7.30 30.05 0.41
CA GLN A 76 6.19 29.45 1.15
C GLN A 76 4.85 30.16 0.88
N ASP A 77 4.86 31.48 0.71
CA ASP A 77 3.67 32.28 0.41
C ASP A 77 3.11 31.95 -0.97
N GLU A 78 3.98 31.81 -1.97
CA GLU A 78 3.58 31.43 -3.32
C GLU A 78 2.99 30.00 -3.36
N VAL A 79 3.63 29.04 -2.67
CA VAL A 79 3.10 27.68 -2.51
C VAL A 79 1.72 27.72 -1.87
N SER A 80 1.57 28.44 -0.76
CA SER A 80 0.31 28.56 -0.02
C SER A 80 -0.81 29.18 -0.88
N ASN A 81 -0.49 30.21 -1.66
CA ASN A 81 -1.44 30.86 -2.55
C ASN A 81 -1.84 29.95 -3.73
N ASN A 82 -0.91 29.16 -4.26
CA ASN A 82 -1.21 28.16 -5.30
C ASN A 82 -2.20 27.11 -4.77
N TRP A 83 -1.93 26.51 -3.60
CA TRP A 83 -2.83 25.54 -2.97
C TRP A 83 -4.20 26.11 -2.65
N ARG A 84 -4.29 27.36 -2.19
CA ARG A 84 -5.58 28.05 -1.98
C ARG A 84 -6.38 28.15 -3.27
N ARG A 85 -5.74 28.54 -4.38
CA ARG A 85 -6.39 28.63 -5.70
C ARG A 85 -6.85 27.27 -6.21
N GLN A 86 -6.00 26.25 -6.15
CA GLN A 86 -6.35 24.89 -6.58
C GLN A 86 -7.53 24.33 -5.79
N ARG A 87 -7.52 24.49 -4.46
CA ARG A 87 -8.63 24.07 -3.60
C ARG A 87 -9.94 24.76 -3.96
N ALA A 88 -9.93 26.07 -4.20
CA ALA A 88 -11.12 26.81 -4.60
C ALA A 88 -11.71 26.26 -5.92
N GLN A 89 -10.86 25.99 -6.92
CA GLN A 89 -11.27 25.40 -8.19
C GLN A 89 -11.86 24.00 -8.04
N LEU A 90 -11.28 23.17 -7.17
CA LEU A 90 -11.80 21.82 -6.90
C LEU A 90 -13.17 21.86 -6.23
N VAL A 91 -13.38 22.79 -5.28
CA VAL A 91 -14.68 23.01 -4.61
C VAL A 91 -15.73 23.46 -5.62
N GLU A 92 -15.40 24.41 -6.50
CA GLU A 92 -16.30 24.88 -7.55
C GLU A 92 -16.71 23.74 -8.50
N ARG A 93 -15.76 22.90 -8.93
CA ARG A 93 -16.02 21.73 -9.78
C ARG A 93 -16.88 20.67 -9.08
N ALA A 94 -16.66 20.45 -7.78
CA ALA A 94 -17.47 19.51 -7.00
C ALA A 94 -18.90 20.04 -6.76
N GLY A 95 -19.04 21.36 -6.55
CA GLY A 95 -20.34 22.03 -6.42
C GLY A 95 -21.14 22.10 -7.73
N GLY A 96 -20.46 22.07 -8.89
CA GLY A 96 -21.08 22.06 -10.22
C GLY A 96 -21.72 20.73 -10.63
N LYS A 97 -21.69 19.69 -9.80
CA LYS A 97 -22.32 18.37 -10.05
C LYS A 97 -23.58 18.10 -9.21
N SER A 98 -24.18 19.13 -8.62
CA SER A 98 -25.53 19.08 -8.05
C SER A 98 -26.47 20.05 -8.77
N ARG A 99 -26.95 19.64 -9.95
CA ARG A 99 -28.31 19.84 -10.44
C ARG A 99 -28.48 19.21 -11.82
#